data_AF-A0A963SCZ4-F1
#
_entry.id   AF-A0A963SCZ4-F1
#
_cell.length_a   1.000
_cell.length_b   1.000
_cell.length_c   1.000
_cell.angle_alpha   90.00
_cell.angle_beta   90.00
_cell.angle_gamma   90.00
#
_symmetry.space_group_name_H-M   'P 1'
#
loop_
_entity.id
_entity.type
_entity.pdbx_description
1 polymer ?
#
loop_
_entity_poly.entity_id
_entity_poly.type
_entity_poly.pdbx_seq_one_letter_code
_entity_poly.pdbx_strand_id
1 'polypeptide(L)'
;MIKPLISLAAVLALAAPLNAQDEQQEHPSPNQIVAEASAGDWMSIPAEDLLVMTLAPDAEGNERKVVIQLMPAPFSQGWVENIRTLARARWYDDISVNRVQDNYVVQWGDPNYDNPEAAGEAKPLPEGLRVMGERCYIVDFSEEDCDIPSASLTEEAAALAVLAAASAAVDSGSNHPTVDIQNTRTESAEEGWHERDPYAPWVEFFEGWPLGAEEVDSDDAPWQFWPIHCYGMIGVGRNYSPDTGSGAELYTVIGHAPRHLDRNIALVGRVIEGMEHLSSLPRGKGDLGFYAADEVDKRTPILTVRVASDLPAGEQPKFEYLDTESETFARYADARANRRDPFFIVPAGGADICNIPVPVRRVAQ
;
A
#
# COMPACT_ATOMS: atom_id res chain seq x y z
N MET A 1 -69.59 -60.71 -19.22
CA MET A 1 -69.35 -59.62 -18.26
C MET A 1 -67.94 -59.09 -18.46
N ILE A 2 -67.87 -57.79 -18.77
CA ILE A 2 -66.75 -56.84 -18.57
C ILE A 2 -65.47 -57.02 -19.42
N LYS A 3 -65.11 -55.87 -20.00
CA LYS A 3 -64.05 -55.51 -20.96
C LYS A 3 -62.68 -55.26 -20.26
N PRO A 4 -61.60 -55.02 -21.02
CA PRO A 4 -60.17 -55.20 -20.64
C PRO A 4 -59.55 -53.95 -20.01
N LEU A 5 -58.29 -54.01 -19.56
CA LEU A 5 -57.37 -52.85 -19.64
C LEU A 5 -55.90 -53.22 -19.44
N ILE A 6 -55.12 -52.76 -20.42
CA ILE A 6 -53.67 -52.61 -20.46
C ILE A 6 -53.27 -51.55 -19.41
N SER A 7 -52.17 -51.75 -18.67
CA SER A 7 -51.46 -50.70 -17.91
C SER A 7 -49.97 -51.01 -18.03
N LEU A 8 -49.28 -50.37 -18.98
CA LEU A 8 -48.64 -49.06 -18.90
C LEU A 8 -47.46 -49.06 -17.91
N ALA A 9 -46.27 -48.97 -18.51
CA ALA A 9 -44.98 -48.83 -17.89
C ALA A 9 -44.89 -47.57 -17.02
N ALA A 10 -44.22 -47.69 -15.88
CA ALA A 10 -43.61 -46.57 -15.18
C ALA A 10 -42.29 -47.05 -14.57
N VAL A 11 -41.23 -47.04 -15.37
CA VAL A 11 -39.86 -47.08 -14.86
C VAL A 11 -39.60 -45.69 -14.30
N LEU A 12 -39.71 -45.55 -12.98
CA LEU A 12 -39.25 -44.38 -12.26
C LEU A 12 -37.72 -44.31 -12.43
N ALA A 13 -37.25 -43.42 -13.30
CA ALA A 13 -35.85 -43.04 -13.34
C ALA A 13 -35.52 -42.36 -12.01
N LEU A 14 -34.71 -43.00 -11.18
CA LEU A 14 -33.98 -42.35 -10.11
C LEU A 14 -33.01 -41.37 -10.75
N ALA A 15 -33.46 -40.14 -10.98
CA ALA A 15 -32.57 -39.01 -11.18
C ALA A 15 -31.84 -38.80 -9.85
N ALA A 16 -30.64 -39.37 -9.73
CA ALA A 16 -29.68 -38.89 -8.75
C ALA A 16 -29.52 -37.38 -9.00
N PRO A 17 -29.46 -36.54 -7.95
CA PRO A 17 -28.98 -35.19 -8.14
C PRO A 17 -27.53 -35.38 -8.61
N LEU A 18 -27.27 -35.15 -9.90
CA LEU A 18 -25.93 -34.81 -10.31
C LEU A 18 -25.58 -33.62 -9.44
N ASN A 19 -24.55 -33.80 -8.61
CA ASN A 19 -23.83 -32.71 -8.00
C ASN A 19 -23.69 -31.63 -9.08
N ALA A 20 -24.11 -30.40 -8.76
CA ALA A 20 -23.51 -29.24 -9.36
C ALA A 20 -22.01 -29.42 -9.14
N GLN A 21 -21.35 -29.99 -10.14
CA GLN A 21 -19.92 -29.89 -10.29
C GLN A 21 -19.71 -28.39 -10.40
N ASP A 22 -18.93 -27.82 -9.47
CA ASP A 22 -18.43 -26.46 -9.59
C ASP A 22 -17.92 -26.30 -11.02
N GLU A 23 -18.72 -25.68 -11.89
CA GLU A 23 -18.23 -25.23 -13.18
C GLU A 23 -17.11 -24.28 -12.85
N GLN A 24 -15.88 -24.68 -13.20
CA GLN A 24 -14.71 -23.83 -13.11
C GLN A 24 -15.09 -22.49 -13.73
N GLN A 25 -15.25 -21.48 -12.88
CA GLN A 25 -15.78 -20.20 -13.29
C GLN A 25 -14.78 -19.59 -14.26
N GLU A 26 -15.17 -19.43 -15.53
CA GLU A 26 -14.26 -19.04 -16.63
C GLU A 26 -13.56 -17.70 -16.36
N HIS A 27 -14.14 -16.87 -15.50
CA HIS A 27 -13.61 -15.58 -15.04
C HIS A 27 -13.75 -15.43 -13.51
N PRO A 28 -12.75 -15.87 -12.72
CA PRO A 28 -12.79 -15.69 -11.27
C PRO A 28 -12.68 -14.20 -10.90
N SER A 29 -13.36 -13.79 -9.84
CA SER A 29 -13.23 -12.44 -9.27
C SER A 29 -11.86 -12.23 -8.61
N PRO A 30 -11.40 -10.98 -8.43
CA PRO A 30 -10.15 -10.69 -7.73
C PRO A 30 -10.04 -11.38 -6.36
N ASN A 31 -11.13 -11.39 -5.59
CA ASN A 31 -11.14 -12.02 -4.26
C ASN A 31 -11.03 -13.55 -4.34
N GLN A 32 -11.60 -14.19 -5.36
CA GLN A 32 -11.45 -15.63 -5.57
C GLN A 32 -10.01 -15.99 -5.93
N ILE A 33 -9.38 -15.21 -6.83
CA ILE A 33 -7.97 -15.40 -7.21
C ILE A 33 -7.07 -15.33 -5.97
N VAL A 34 -7.27 -14.31 -5.11
CA VAL A 34 -6.49 -14.17 -3.87
C VAL A 34 -6.78 -15.31 -2.89
N ALA A 35 -8.02 -15.79 -2.79
CA ALA A 35 -8.38 -16.90 -1.92
C ALA A 35 -7.79 -18.25 -2.37
N GLU A 36 -7.56 -18.42 -3.67
CA GLU A 36 -6.95 -19.60 -4.29
C GLU A 36 -5.42 -19.54 -4.35
N ALA A 37 -4.82 -18.41 -3.99
CA ALA A 37 -3.37 -18.19 -4.00
C ALA A 37 -2.62 -19.27 -3.21
N SER A 38 -1.56 -19.80 -3.82
CA SER A 38 -0.74 -20.84 -3.19
C SER A 38 0.04 -20.25 -2.01
N ALA A 39 0.43 -21.06 -1.03
CA ALA A 39 1.25 -20.57 0.09
C ALA A 39 2.60 -19.98 -0.35
N GLY A 40 3.12 -20.40 -1.52
CA GLY A 40 4.36 -19.86 -2.09
C GLY A 40 4.19 -18.48 -2.72
N ASP A 41 2.96 -18.03 -2.98
CA ASP A 41 2.68 -16.72 -3.54
C ASP A 41 2.58 -15.64 -2.45
N TRP A 42 2.79 -15.99 -1.18
CA TRP A 42 2.68 -15.06 -0.05
C TRP A 42 4.05 -14.79 0.56
N MET A 43 4.40 -13.51 0.62
CA MET A 43 5.66 -13.02 1.18
C MET A 43 5.44 -12.50 2.60
N SER A 44 6.20 -13.04 3.55
CA SER A 44 6.14 -12.61 4.95
C SER A 44 6.65 -11.17 5.11
N ILE A 45 5.93 -10.36 5.89
CA ILE A 45 6.37 -9.01 6.26
C ILE A 45 7.20 -9.11 7.55
N PRO A 46 8.46 -8.62 7.56
CA PRO A 46 9.28 -8.63 8.76
C PRO A 46 8.64 -7.85 9.92
N ALA A 47 8.72 -8.38 11.14
CA ALA A 47 8.19 -7.67 12.32
C ALA A 47 8.91 -6.34 12.60
N GLU A 48 10.16 -6.18 12.14
CA GLU A 48 10.92 -4.91 12.20
C GLU A 48 10.35 -3.83 11.27
N ASP A 49 9.53 -4.23 10.30
CA ASP A 49 8.89 -3.36 9.32
C ASP A 49 7.42 -3.09 9.67
N LEU A 50 6.96 -3.56 10.84
CA LEU A 50 5.60 -3.33 11.29
C LEU A 50 5.59 -2.34 12.46
N LEU A 51 4.77 -1.30 12.37
CA LEU A 51 4.38 -0.49 13.52
C LEU A 51 2.96 -0.85 13.96
N VAL A 52 2.79 -1.04 15.26
CA VAL A 52 1.48 -1.20 15.89
C VAL A 52 1.14 0.11 16.60
N MET A 53 0.19 0.84 16.02
CA MET A 53 -0.36 2.07 16.58
C MET A 53 -1.66 1.76 17.32
N THR A 54 -1.73 2.11 18.60
CA THR A 54 -2.93 1.98 19.42
C THR A 54 -3.54 3.36 19.63
N LEU A 55 -4.78 3.53 19.18
CA LEU A 55 -5.55 4.76 19.40
C LEU A 55 -6.35 4.63 20.71
N ALA A 56 -6.83 5.75 21.24
CA ALA A 56 -7.84 5.71 22.30
C ALA A 56 -9.03 4.83 21.88
N PRO A 57 -9.79 4.21 22.80
CA PRO A 57 -10.99 3.45 22.43
C PRO A 57 -12.01 4.31 21.67
N ASP A 58 -12.92 3.67 20.92
CA ASP A 58 -14.07 4.37 20.35
C ASP A 58 -15.13 4.73 21.43
N ALA A 59 -16.26 5.31 21.02
CA ALA A 59 -17.30 5.75 21.94
C ALA A 59 -17.95 4.58 22.71
N GLU A 60 -17.94 3.38 22.12
CA GLU A 60 -18.44 2.14 22.70
C GLU A 60 -17.38 1.44 23.58
N GLY A 61 -16.14 1.93 23.60
CA GLY A 61 -15.03 1.39 24.36
C GLY A 61 -14.28 0.24 23.65
N ASN A 62 -14.51 0.05 22.35
CA ASN A 62 -13.76 -0.94 21.56
C ASN A 62 -12.33 -0.47 21.34
N GLU A 63 -11.40 -1.44 21.35
CA GLU A 63 -10.01 -1.18 21.03
C GLU A 63 -9.85 -0.76 19.57
N ARG A 64 -8.98 0.22 19.31
CA ARG A 64 -8.63 0.68 17.97
C ARG A 64 -7.13 0.50 17.74
N LYS A 65 -6.78 -0.43 16.85
CA LYS A 65 -5.42 -0.72 16.45
C LYS A 65 -5.25 -0.49 14.97
N VAL A 66 -4.16 0.16 14.60
CA VAL A 66 -3.73 0.35 13.22
C VAL A 66 -2.38 -0.31 13.07
N VAL A 67 -2.24 -1.16 12.06
CA VAL A 67 -0.95 -1.76 11.71
C VAL A 67 -0.43 -1.11 10.44
N ILE A 68 0.80 -0.63 10.53
CA ILE A 68 1.50 0.06 9.47
C ILE A 68 2.67 -0.82 9.03
N GLN A 69 2.78 -1.07 7.72
CA GLN A 69 3.97 -1.63 7.11
C GLN A 69 4.89 -0.48 6.66
N LEU A 70 6.11 -0.44 7.19
CA LEU A 70 7.18 0.44 6.74
C LEU A 70 7.74 -0.05 5.41
N MET A 71 8.21 0.89 4.60
CA MET A 71 8.75 0.61 3.27
C MET A 71 10.14 -0.05 3.37
N PRO A 72 10.39 -1.13 2.60
CA PRO A 72 11.70 -1.74 2.53
C PRO A 72 12.67 -0.83 1.76
N ALA A 73 13.96 -1.19 1.83
CA ALA A 73 14.98 -0.56 0.99
C ALA A 73 14.69 -0.82 -0.50
N PRO A 74 15.17 0.04 -1.42
CA PRO A 74 16.00 1.23 -1.20
C PRO A 74 15.23 2.49 -0.79
N PHE A 75 13.90 2.45 -0.77
CA PHE A 75 13.08 3.67 -0.66
C PHE A 75 13.01 4.23 0.76
N SER A 76 13.21 5.55 0.89
CA SER A 76 12.92 6.33 2.11
C SER A 76 13.62 5.85 3.40
N GLN A 77 14.74 5.13 3.31
CA GLN A 77 15.35 4.44 4.44
C GLN A 77 15.80 5.36 5.58
N GLY A 78 16.26 6.58 5.28
CA GLY A 78 16.60 7.56 6.32
C GLY A 78 15.39 7.94 7.21
N TRP A 79 14.21 8.12 6.61
CA TRP A 79 12.98 8.37 7.36
C TRP A 79 12.48 7.14 8.09
N VAL A 80 12.56 5.95 7.46
CA VAL A 80 12.17 4.69 8.11
C VAL A 80 13.01 4.44 9.37
N GLU A 81 14.32 4.71 9.34
CA GLU A 81 15.20 4.63 10.51
C GLU A 81 14.81 5.64 11.60
N ASN A 82 14.52 6.89 11.22
CA ASN A 82 14.05 7.89 12.17
C ASN A 82 12.73 7.47 12.83
N ILE A 83 11.78 6.92 12.07
CA ILE A 83 10.49 6.46 12.58
C ILE A 83 10.68 5.32 13.59
N ARG A 84 11.55 4.34 13.29
CA ARG A 84 11.90 3.28 14.26
C ARG A 84 12.55 3.87 15.51
N THR A 85 13.42 4.86 15.36
CA THR A 85 14.07 5.57 16.48
C THR A 85 13.04 6.30 17.35
N LEU A 86 12.11 7.04 16.75
CA LEU A 86 11.02 7.75 17.41
C LEU A 86 10.09 6.78 18.16
N ALA A 87 9.70 5.67 17.52
CA ALA A 87 8.86 4.64 18.14
C ALA A 87 9.55 3.98 19.35
N ARG A 88 10.84 3.64 19.23
CA ARG A 88 11.64 3.05 20.32
C ARG A 88 11.89 4.01 21.47
N ALA A 89 12.07 5.29 21.15
CA ALA A 89 12.14 6.38 22.13
C ALA A 89 10.77 6.70 22.75
N ARG A 90 9.68 6.04 22.32
CA ARG A 90 8.29 6.31 22.73
C ARG A 90 7.87 7.76 22.49
N TRP A 91 8.46 8.40 21.49
CA TRP A 91 8.17 9.79 21.17
C TRP A 91 6.73 9.95 20.67
N TYR A 92 6.19 8.95 19.96
CA TYR A 92 4.80 8.93 19.51
C TYR A 92 3.78 8.59 20.62
N ASP A 93 4.18 8.34 21.87
CA ASP A 93 3.21 8.08 22.94
C ASP A 93 2.51 9.39 23.34
N ASP A 94 1.20 9.28 23.61
CA ASP A 94 0.34 10.40 24.03
C ASP A 94 0.33 11.60 23.06
N ILE A 95 0.49 11.34 21.77
CA ILE A 95 0.27 12.34 20.70
C ILE A 95 -1.16 12.25 20.16
N SER A 96 -1.49 12.96 19.09
CA SER A 96 -2.83 12.88 18.49
C SER A 96 -2.84 12.97 16.97
N VAL A 97 -3.95 12.50 16.40
CA VAL A 97 -4.38 12.94 15.07
C VAL A 97 -4.78 14.42 15.17
N ASN A 98 -4.08 15.28 14.43
CA ASN A 98 -4.21 16.74 14.54
C ASN A 98 -4.91 17.37 13.34
N ARG A 99 -4.92 16.67 12.21
CA ARG A 99 -5.41 17.18 10.93
C ARG A 99 -6.11 16.10 10.15
N VAL A 100 -7.30 16.41 9.64
CA VAL A 100 -8.10 15.52 8.79
C VAL A 100 -8.72 16.34 7.67
N GLN A 101 -8.21 16.16 6.47
CA GLN A 101 -8.71 16.82 5.27
C GLN A 101 -9.47 15.82 4.41
N ASP A 102 -10.71 16.19 4.05
CA ASP A 102 -11.59 15.32 3.28
C ASP A 102 -10.97 14.95 1.92
N ASN A 103 -11.12 13.67 1.56
CA ASN A 103 -10.61 13.10 0.31
C ASN A 103 -9.11 13.39 0.05
N TYR A 104 -8.32 13.55 1.11
CA TYR A 104 -6.89 13.84 1.02
C TYR A 104 -6.11 13.04 2.05
N VAL A 105 -5.83 13.60 3.24
CA VAL A 105 -4.99 12.94 4.25
C VAL A 105 -5.52 13.11 5.68
N VAL A 106 -5.16 12.15 6.51
CA VAL A 106 -5.19 12.25 7.98
C VAL A 106 -3.74 12.35 8.45
N GLN A 107 -3.42 13.37 9.25
CA GLN A 107 -2.07 13.64 9.74
C GLN A 107 -2.03 13.65 11.27
N TRP A 108 -0.99 13.03 11.81
CA TRP A 108 -0.73 12.91 13.24
C TRP A 108 0.71 13.25 13.58
N GLY A 109 0.91 13.61 14.85
CA GLY A 109 2.16 14.10 15.38
C GLY A 109 1.91 14.69 16.77
N ASP A 110 2.96 15.23 17.40
CA ASP A 110 2.76 16.03 18.60
C ASP A 110 1.82 17.22 18.30
N PRO A 111 0.81 17.50 19.14
CA PRO A 111 -0.18 18.54 18.88
C PRO A 111 0.37 19.96 18.75
N ASN A 112 1.61 20.22 19.18
CA ASN A 112 2.27 21.52 19.11
C ASN A 112 3.44 21.54 18.10
N TYR A 113 3.79 20.40 17.51
CA TYR A 113 4.84 20.30 16.50
C TYR A 113 4.27 20.67 15.14
N ASP A 114 4.84 21.70 14.49
CA ASP A 114 4.45 22.17 13.15
C ASP A 114 2.93 22.35 12.93
N ASN A 115 2.21 22.68 14.01
CA ASN A 115 0.77 22.87 14.00
C ASN A 115 0.41 24.37 14.06
N PRO A 116 -0.14 24.95 12.98
CA PRO A 116 -0.49 26.38 12.94
C PRO A 116 -1.63 26.76 13.92
N GLU A 117 -2.41 25.79 14.38
CA GLU A 117 -3.52 25.99 15.33
C GLU A 117 -3.06 25.90 16.80
N ALA A 118 -1.78 25.62 17.06
CA ALA A 118 -1.24 25.42 18.41
C ALA A 118 -0.18 26.47 18.77
N ALA A 119 -0.13 26.84 20.06
CA ALA A 119 0.84 27.78 20.61
C ALA A 119 1.67 27.18 21.76
N GLY A 120 1.55 25.86 21.99
CA GLY A 120 2.31 25.16 23.02
C GLY A 120 3.74 24.86 22.57
N GLU A 121 4.55 24.35 23.49
CA GLU A 121 5.88 23.83 23.17
C GLU A 121 5.76 22.41 22.62
N ALA A 122 6.46 22.15 21.50
CA ALA A 122 6.54 20.83 20.91
C ALA A 122 7.38 19.87 21.76
N LYS A 123 7.03 18.59 21.76
CA LYS A 123 7.87 17.54 22.38
C LYS A 123 9.27 17.56 21.74
N PRO A 124 10.35 17.54 22.55
CA PRO A 124 11.71 17.52 22.02
C PRO A 124 11.93 16.24 21.21
N LEU A 125 12.57 16.37 20.05
CA LEU A 125 12.98 15.23 19.26
C LEU A 125 14.14 14.49 19.95
N PRO A 126 14.21 13.15 19.84
CA PRO A 126 15.36 12.40 20.32
C PRO A 126 16.63 12.77 19.53
N GLU A 127 17.80 12.58 20.15
CA GLU A 127 19.09 12.71 19.47
C GLU A 127 19.29 11.57 18.44
N GLY A 128 20.13 11.81 17.43
CA GLY A 128 20.52 10.79 16.46
C GLY A 128 19.59 10.64 15.25
N LEU A 129 18.58 11.49 15.11
CA LEU A 129 17.76 11.52 13.89
C LEU A 129 18.60 11.98 12.69
N ARG A 130 18.44 11.27 11.58
CA ARG A 130 19.01 11.62 10.28
C ARG A 130 18.30 12.82 9.68
N VAL A 131 19.02 13.60 8.89
CA VAL A 131 18.48 14.70 8.10
C VAL A 131 18.63 14.32 6.64
N MET A 132 17.50 14.27 5.92
CA MET A 132 17.45 13.84 4.53
C MET A 132 17.34 15.07 3.62
N GLY A 133 17.91 14.97 2.42
CA GLY A 133 17.68 15.95 1.35
C GLY A 133 16.45 15.59 0.52
N GLU A 134 15.94 16.55 -0.26
CA GLU A 134 14.81 16.32 -1.17
C GLU A 134 15.13 15.29 -2.27
N ARG A 135 16.40 15.12 -2.63
CA ARG A 135 16.86 14.07 -3.54
C ARG A 135 16.50 12.65 -3.07
N CYS A 136 16.27 12.46 -1.76
CA CYS A 136 15.94 11.16 -1.18
C CYS A 136 14.48 10.74 -1.41
N TYR A 137 13.64 11.59 -2.03
CA TYR A 137 12.29 11.23 -2.42
C TYR A 137 12.25 10.29 -3.65
N ILE A 138 13.37 10.19 -4.35
CA ILE A 138 13.57 9.32 -5.51
C ILE A 138 14.74 8.38 -5.24
N VAL A 139 14.80 7.29 -5.99
CA VAL A 139 15.95 6.39 -6.06
C VAL A 139 16.45 6.40 -7.50
N ASP A 140 17.73 6.71 -7.68
CA ASP A 140 18.38 6.75 -9.00
C ASP A 140 19.64 5.86 -9.07
N PHE A 141 20.02 5.18 -7.99
CA PHE A 141 21.17 4.27 -7.90
C PHE A 141 22.52 4.92 -8.18
N SER A 142 22.60 6.26 -8.12
CA SER A 142 23.88 6.96 -8.16
C SER A 142 24.67 6.75 -6.85
N GLU A 143 26.00 6.86 -6.90
CA GLU A 143 26.88 6.68 -5.73
C GLU A 143 26.56 7.63 -4.55
N GLU A 144 25.76 8.68 -4.77
CA GLU A 144 25.38 9.64 -3.76
C GLU A 144 24.09 9.26 -3.01
N ASP A 145 23.40 8.16 -3.35
CA ASP A 145 22.11 7.77 -2.75
C ASP A 145 22.11 7.83 -1.21
N CYS A 146 21.04 8.38 -0.65
CA CYS A 146 20.89 8.91 0.72
C CYS A 146 21.22 7.95 1.88
N ASP A 147 22.50 7.58 2.01
CA ASP A 147 23.05 6.60 2.95
C ASP A 147 22.26 5.28 2.97
N ILE A 148 21.99 4.72 1.79
CA ILE A 148 21.61 3.31 1.67
C ILE A 148 22.83 2.49 2.10
N PRO A 149 22.72 1.57 3.08
CA PRO A 149 23.85 0.73 3.46
C PRO A 149 24.42 0.02 2.22
N SER A 150 25.72 0.14 1.96
CA SER A 150 26.35 -0.42 0.75
C SER A 150 26.15 -1.92 0.56
N ALA A 151 25.79 -2.64 1.63
CA ALA A 151 25.46 -4.06 1.61
C ALA A 151 24.04 -4.39 1.10
N SER A 152 23.07 -3.46 1.16
CA SER A 152 21.71 -3.64 0.60
C SER A 152 21.63 -3.18 -0.86
N LEU A 153 22.48 -2.22 -1.25
CA LEU A 153 22.57 -1.75 -2.63
C LEU A 153 22.86 -2.87 -3.63
N THR A 154 23.64 -3.90 -3.31
CA THR A 154 24.09 -4.84 -4.36
C THR A 154 23.06 -5.87 -4.83
N GLU A 155 22.09 -6.25 -4.00
CA GLU A 155 21.05 -7.22 -4.40
C GLU A 155 19.75 -6.52 -4.80
N GLU A 156 19.32 -5.49 -4.07
CA GLU A 156 18.10 -4.73 -4.37
C GLU A 156 18.29 -3.77 -5.54
N ALA A 157 19.44 -3.09 -5.66
CA ALA A 157 19.74 -2.33 -6.87
C ALA A 157 19.96 -3.25 -8.06
N ALA A 158 20.45 -4.49 -7.87
CA ALA A 158 20.48 -5.46 -8.95
C ALA A 158 19.08 -5.89 -9.37
N ALA A 159 18.15 -6.11 -8.42
CA ALA A 159 16.76 -6.45 -8.72
C ALA A 159 16.02 -5.29 -9.41
N LEU A 160 16.15 -4.05 -8.92
CA LEU A 160 15.54 -2.88 -9.58
C LEU A 160 16.27 -2.49 -10.88
N ALA A 161 17.58 -2.74 -11.02
CA ALA A 161 18.26 -2.58 -12.30
C ALA A 161 17.87 -3.68 -13.29
N VAL A 162 17.58 -4.89 -12.83
CA VAL A 162 16.95 -5.94 -13.64
C VAL A 162 15.53 -5.52 -14.03
N LEU A 163 14.78 -4.88 -13.12
CA LEU A 163 13.47 -4.30 -13.44
C LEU A 163 13.60 -3.21 -14.49
N ALA A 164 14.48 -2.21 -14.29
CA ALA A 164 14.78 -1.15 -15.25
C ALA A 164 15.19 -1.73 -16.61
N ALA A 165 16.04 -2.76 -16.62
CA ALA A 165 16.45 -3.47 -17.82
C ALA A 165 15.29 -4.26 -18.45
N ALA A 166 14.38 -4.85 -17.67
CA ALA A 166 13.21 -5.58 -18.13
C ALA A 166 12.14 -4.63 -18.70
N SER A 167 11.90 -3.48 -18.06
CA SER A 167 11.04 -2.40 -18.55
C SER A 167 11.61 -1.79 -19.84
N ALA A 168 12.93 -1.69 -19.97
CA ALA A 168 13.59 -1.32 -21.23
C ALA A 168 13.58 -2.44 -22.28
N ALA A 169 13.42 -3.70 -21.85
CA ALA A 169 13.49 -4.90 -22.68
C ALA A 169 12.12 -5.52 -22.99
N VAL A 170 11.03 -4.74 -22.94
CA VAL A 170 9.65 -5.16 -23.27
C VAL A 170 9.50 -5.80 -24.67
N ASP A 171 10.56 -5.80 -25.49
CA ASP A 171 10.64 -6.53 -26.77
C ASP A 171 11.43 -7.87 -26.73
N SER A 172 11.93 -8.36 -25.58
CA SER A 172 12.84 -9.52 -25.55
C SER A 172 12.65 -10.54 -24.42
N GLY A 173 11.46 -11.15 -24.34
CA GLY A 173 11.28 -12.54 -23.89
C GLY A 173 11.94 -12.99 -22.56
N SER A 174 12.12 -12.08 -21.60
CA SER A 174 12.68 -12.42 -20.29
C SER A 174 11.63 -13.13 -19.43
N ASN A 175 12.09 -14.16 -18.71
CA ASN A 175 11.24 -15.14 -18.03
C ASN A 175 10.88 -14.71 -16.58
N HIS A 176 10.77 -13.41 -16.33
CA HIS A 176 10.18 -12.90 -15.07
C HIS A 176 8.66 -12.87 -15.24
N PRO A 177 7.86 -13.35 -14.27
CA PRO A 177 6.42 -13.14 -14.28
C PRO A 177 6.17 -11.66 -13.91
N THR A 178 6.44 -10.76 -14.85
CA THR A 178 6.02 -9.37 -14.71
C THR A 178 4.48 -9.35 -14.67
N VAL A 179 3.90 -8.44 -13.89
CA VAL A 179 2.46 -8.15 -13.93
C VAL A 179 2.07 -8.09 -15.39
N ASP A 180 1.17 -8.98 -15.85
CA ASP A 180 0.96 -9.25 -17.29
C ASP A 180 0.41 -8.01 -18.01
N ILE A 181 1.35 -7.11 -18.32
CA ILE A 181 1.15 -5.82 -18.95
C ILE A 181 0.73 -6.01 -20.40
N GLN A 182 1.12 -7.15 -20.99
CA GLN A 182 0.76 -7.58 -22.33
C GLN A 182 -0.76 -7.75 -22.45
N ASN A 183 -1.40 -8.35 -21.45
CA ASN A 183 -2.87 -8.47 -21.40
C ASN A 183 -3.60 -7.14 -21.16
N THR A 184 -2.87 -6.08 -20.82
CA THR A 184 -3.43 -4.73 -20.65
C THR A 184 -3.27 -3.85 -21.89
N ARG A 185 -2.73 -4.39 -22.99
CA ARG A 185 -2.55 -3.68 -24.26
C ARG A 185 -3.88 -3.39 -24.95
N THR A 186 -4.00 -2.22 -25.55
CA THR A 186 -5.17 -1.75 -26.32
C THR A 186 -4.72 -0.94 -27.53
N GLU A 187 -5.60 -0.63 -28.49
CA GLU A 187 -5.25 0.25 -29.63
C GLU A 187 -4.73 1.63 -29.20
N SER A 188 -5.12 2.12 -28.01
CA SER A 188 -4.68 3.40 -27.46
C SER A 188 -3.56 3.27 -26.42
N ALA A 189 -3.12 2.04 -26.14
CA ALA A 189 -2.07 1.74 -25.19
C ALA A 189 -1.38 0.43 -25.64
N GLU A 190 -0.56 0.52 -26.69
CA GLU A 190 0.06 -0.61 -27.38
C GLU A 190 1.07 -1.35 -26.49
N GLU A 191 1.68 -0.69 -25.51
CA GLU A 191 2.64 -1.30 -24.58
C GLU A 191 1.99 -1.72 -23.25
N GLY A 192 0.78 -1.22 -22.94
CA GLY A 192 -0.04 -1.68 -21.83
C GLY A 192 -0.58 -0.54 -20.96
N TRP A 193 -1.13 -0.87 -19.79
CA TRP A 193 -1.74 0.08 -18.88
C TRP A 193 -0.82 1.18 -18.34
N HIS A 194 0.51 0.98 -18.35
CA HIS A 194 1.45 2.02 -17.93
C HIS A 194 1.37 3.27 -18.80
N GLU A 195 1.08 3.15 -20.11
CA GLU A 195 0.95 4.28 -21.04
C GLU A 195 -0.26 5.19 -20.74
N ARG A 196 -1.11 4.78 -19.81
CA ARG A 196 -2.33 5.49 -19.42
C ARG A 196 -2.21 6.19 -18.07
N ASP A 197 -1.09 6.05 -17.36
CA ASP A 197 -0.87 6.79 -16.13
C ASP A 197 -0.61 8.28 -16.45
N PRO A 198 -1.41 9.22 -15.92
CA PRO A 198 -1.27 10.63 -16.26
C PRO A 198 -0.19 11.36 -15.42
N TYR A 199 0.49 10.65 -14.51
CA TYR A 199 1.42 11.24 -13.54
C TYR A 199 2.86 10.77 -13.71
N ALA A 200 3.09 9.58 -14.30
CA ALA A 200 4.40 9.00 -14.51
C ALA A 200 4.51 8.38 -15.92
N PRO A 201 5.67 8.49 -16.60
CA PRO A 201 5.91 7.80 -17.88
C PRO A 201 5.80 6.27 -17.77
N TRP A 202 6.13 5.71 -16.62
CA TRP A 202 6.01 4.28 -16.31
C TRP A 202 5.47 4.08 -14.89
N VAL A 203 4.68 3.02 -14.69
CA VAL A 203 4.23 2.56 -13.36
C VAL A 203 4.32 1.05 -13.26
N GLU A 204 4.70 0.55 -12.09
CA GLU A 204 4.90 -0.88 -11.85
C GLU A 204 4.76 -1.24 -10.35
N PHE A 205 4.65 -2.53 -10.04
CA PHE A 205 4.79 -3.02 -8.68
C PHE A 205 6.16 -3.67 -8.49
N PHE A 206 6.80 -3.36 -7.36
CA PHE A 206 8.04 -3.99 -6.93
C PHE A 206 7.93 -4.36 -5.46
N GLU A 207 8.15 -5.63 -5.11
CA GLU A 207 8.09 -6.15 -3.74
C GLU A 207 6.82 -5.75 -2.97
N GLY A 208 5.68 -5.72 -3.67
CA GLY A 208 4.41 -5.33 -3.07
C GLY A 208 4.13 -3.82 -3.03
N TRP A 209 4.95 -2.98 -3.65
CA TRP A 209 4.80 -1.52 -3.62
C TRP A 209 4.57 -0.91 -5.00
N PRO A 210 3.59 0.01 -5.15
CA PRO A 210 3.38 0.73 -6.40
C PRO A 210 4.45 1.82 -6.58
N LEU A 211 5.16 1.75 -7.70
CA LEU A 211 6.23 2.67 -8.08
C LEU A 211 5.88 3.40 -9.37
N GLY A 212 6.29 4.66 -9.45
CA GLY A 212 6.42 5.41 -10.69
C GLY A 212 7.87 5.41 -11.12
N ALA A 213 8.11 5.45 -12.43
CA ALA A 213 9.45 5.54 -12.98
C ALA A 213 9.50 6.43 -14.22
N GLU A 214 10.68 7.01 -14.45
CA GLU A 214 11.01 7.69 -15.70
C GLU A 214 12.46 7.42 -16.10
N GLU A 215 12.69 7.39 -17.40
CA GLU A 215 14.02 7.41 -17.97
C GLU A 215 14.58 8.83 -17.86
N VAL A 216 15.85 8.96 -17.49
CA VAL A 216 16.58 10.22 -17.38
C VAL A 216 17.85 10.18 -18.24
N ASP A 217 18.25 11.36 -18.72
CA ASP A 217 19.45 11.52 -19.55
C ASP A 217 20.72 11.43 -18.68
N SER A 218 21.12 10.20 -18.36
CA SER A 218 22.25 9.85 -17.50
C SER A 218 22.89 8.54 -17.97
N ASP A 219 24.21 8.57 -18.21
CA ASP A 219 24.98 7.39 -18.65
C ASP A 219 25.15 6.36 -17.51
N ASP A 220 25.17 6.81 -16.26
CA ASP A 220 25.44 5.97 -15.08
C ASP A 220 24.15 5.49 -14.39
N ALA A 221 23.08 6.29 -14.48
CA ALA A 221 21.82 6.11 -13.76
C ALA A 221 20.62 6.50 -14.65
N PRO A 222 20.28 5.70 -15.68
CA PRO A 222 19.32 6.09 -16.70
C PRO A 222 17.86 6.06 -16.23
N TRP A 223 17.57 5.66 -14.98
CA TRP A 223 16.21 5.56 -14.46
C TRP A 223 16.09 6.18 -13.07
N GLN A 224 14.95 6.84 -12.84
CA GLN A 224 14.52 7.27 -11.51
C GLN A 224 13.25 6.54 -11.11
N PHE A 225 13.17 6.11 -9.85
CA PHE A 225 12.03 5.44 -9.26
C PHE A 225 11.52 6.20 -8.05
N TRP A 226 10.20 6.20 -7.84
CA TRP A 226 9.60 6.77 -6.64
C TRP A 226 8.35 6.00 -6.21
N PRO A 227 8.07 5.91 -4.91
CA PRO A 227 6.81 5.35 -4.44
C PRO A 227 5.63 6.28 -4.78
N ILE A 228 4.47 5.67 -5.01
CA ILE A 228 3.25 6.39 -5.41
C ILE A 228 2.31 6.65 -4.23
N HIS A 229 1.75 7.86 -4.12
CA HIS A 229 0.77 8.26 -3.08
C HIS A 229 -0.63 7.65 -3.27
N CYS A 230 -0.75 6.33 -3.26
CA CYS A 230 -2.03 5.63 -3.25
C CYS A 230 -2.78 5.75 -1.91
N TYR A 231 -4.06 5.38 -1.89
CA TYR A 231 -4.85 5.29 -0.66
C TYR A 231 -4.15 4.39 0.38
N GLY A 232 -4.13 4.84 1.64
CA GLY A 232 -3.47 4.11 2.74
C GLY A 232 -1.95 4.26 2.78
N MET A 233 -1.31 4.89 1.80
CA MET A 233 0.13 5.18 1.84
C MET A 233 0.43 6.24 2.89
N ILE A 234 1.55 6.05 3.58
CA ILE A 234 2.01 6.90 4.67
C ILE A 234 3.19 7.73 4.23
N GLY A 235 3.08 9.04 4.36
CA GLY A 235 4.16 9.97 4.10
C GLY A 235 4.58 10.77 5.31
N VAL A 236 5.71 11.47 5.18
CA VAL A 236 6.28 12.30 6.23
C VAL A 236 5.78 13.73 6.10
N GLY A 237 5.14 14.23 7.17
CA GLY A 237 4.79 15.64 7.29
C GLY A 237 6.04 16.50 7.37
N ARG A 238 6.00 17.66 6.71
CA ARG A 238 7.07 18.65 6.70
C ARG A 238 6.50 20.05 6.50
N ASN A 239 7.27 21.05 6.91
CA ASN A 239 7.02 22.44 6.54
C ASN A 239 7.40 22.70 5.07
N TYR A 240 7.80 23.93 4.75
CA TYR A 240 8.34 24.30 3.47
C TYR A 240 9.79 23.83 3.29
N SER A 241 10.20 23.63 2.03
CA SER A 241 11.60 23.39 1.67
C SER A 241 12.49 24.49 2.28
N PRO A 242 13.64 24.14 2.87
CA PRO A 242 14.36 22.86 2.77
C PRO A 242 14.07 21.83 3.86
N ASP A 243 13.09 22.06 4.74
CA ASP A 243 12.69 21.05 5.74
C ASP A 243 12.03 19.87 5.03
N THR A 244 12.66 18.70 5.09
CA THR A 244 12.18 17.45 4.47
C THR A 244 11.44 16.55 5.45
N GLY A 245 11.24 17.02 6.68
CA GLY A 245 10.58 16.29 7.75
C GLY A 245 11.47 15.24 8.40
N SER A 246 11.35 15.12 9.72
CA SER A 246 12.13 14.17 10.54
C SER A 246 11.47 12.79 10.65
N GLY A 247 10.20 12.66 10.27
CA GLY A 247 9.34 11.51 10.61
C GLY A 247 8.50 11.73 11.88
N ALA A 248 8.69 12.83 12.60
CA ALA A 248 7.89 13.18 13.78
C ALA A 248 6.40 13.44 13.46
N GLU A 249 6.13 13.99 12.28
CA GLU A 249 4.78 14.06 11.73
C GLU A 249 4.63 13.07 10.59
N LEU A 250 3.51 12.35 10.58
CA LEU A 250 3.17 11.41 9.55
C LEU A 250 1.73 11.66 9.10
N TYR A 251 1.43 11.29 7.86
CA TYR A 251 0.07 11.29 7.36
C TYR A 251 -0.22 10.01 6.60
N THR A 252 -1.49 9.65 6.50
CA THR A 252 -1.97 8.60 5.59
C THR A 252 -2.94 9.21 4.59
N VAL A 253 -2.87 8.76 3.34
CA VAL A 253 -3.86 9.11 2.32
C VAL A 253 -5.20 8.43 2.65
N ILE A 254 -6.29 9.20 2.70
CA ILE A 254 -7.65 8.71 3.03
C ILE A 254 -8.67 8.94 1.91
N GLY A 255 -8.23 9.36 0.73
CA GLY A 255 -9.09 9.66 -0.41
C GLY A 255 -8.46 9.29 -1.74
N HIS A 256 -8.84 10.02 -2.79
CA HIS A 256 -8.19 9.91 -4.09
C HIS A 256 -6.69 10.16 -3.94
N ALA A 257 -5.88 9.28 -4.53
CA ALA A 257 -4.43 9.37 -4.58
C ALA A 257 -3.95 10.79 -4.97
N PRO A 258 -3.31 11.55 -4.07
CA PRO A 258 -2.80 12.88 -4.36
C PRO A 258 -1.44 12.79 -5.07
N ARG A 259 -1.43 12.26 -6.29
CA ARG A 259 -0.22 11.97 -7.09
C ARG A 259 0.68 13.18 -7.38
N HIS A 260 0.20 14.41 -7.16
CA HIS A 260 1.04 15.62 -7.18
C HIS A 260 2.07 15.68 -6.03
N LEU A 261 1.93 14.82 -5.02
CA LEU A 261 2.90 14.68 -3.92
C LEU A 261 4.05 13.72 -4.26
N ASP A 262 3.90 12.89 -5.30
CA ASP A 262 4.97 12.03 -5.78
C ASP A 262 6.23 12.87 -6.06
N ARG A 263 7.40 12.35 -5.67
CA ARG A 263 8.71 13.03 -5.78
C ARG A 263 8.85 14.34 -4.98
N ASN A 264 7.83 14.74 -4.21
CA ASN A 264 7.83 15.99 -3.44
C ASN A 264 7.77 15.75 -1.92
N ILE A 265 7.29 14.59 -1.51
CA ILE A 265 7.21 14.17 -0.11
C ILE A 265 7.59 12.69 -0.01
N ALA A 266 8.35 12.34 1.03
CA ALA A 266 8.74 10.96 1.29
C ALA A 266 7.54 10.09 1.66
N LEU A 267 7.42 8.93 1.01
CA LEU A 267 6.55 7.84 1.43
C LEU A 267 7.35 6.78 2.17
N VAL A 268 6.91 6.44 3.36
CA VAL A 268 7.65 5.61 4.32
C VAL A 268 6.93 4.32 4.67
N GLY A 269 5.72 4.11 4.16
CA GLY A 269 4.97 2.90 4.44
C GLY A 269 3.53 2.94 3.95
N ARG A 270 2.71 2.02 4.45
CA ARG A 270 1.26 1.94 4.21
C ARG A 270 0.53 1.36 5.43
N VAL A 271 -0.73 1.74 5.60
CA VAL A 271 -1.64 1.07 6.54
C VAL A 271 -2.08 -0.26 5.94
N ILE A 272 -1.92 -1.36 6.70
CA ILE A 272 -2.30 -2.72 6.28
C ILE A 272 -3.45 -3.33 7.11
N GLU A 273 -3.76 -2.75 8.27
CA GLU A 273 -4.91 -3.14 9.12
C GLU A 273 -5.42 -1.90 9.88
N GLY A 274 -6.74 -1.76 10.07
CA GLY A 274 -7.33 -0.69 10.89
C GLY A 274 -7.48 0.67 10.19
N MET A 275 -7.45 0.71 8.86
CA MET A 275 -7.55 1.95 8.07
C MET A 275 -8.84 2.74 8.36
N GLU A 276 -9.93 2.04 8.65
CA GLU A 276 -11.23 2.61 9.02
C GLU A 276 -11.16 3.48 10.28
N HIS A 277 -10.21 3.23 11.18
CA HIS A 277 -10.02 4.04 12.38
C HIS A 277 -9.40 5.41 12.08
N LEU A 278 -8.83 5.60 10.89
CA LEU A 278 -8.25 6.85 10.42
C LEU A 278 -9.15 7.53 9.40
N SER A 279 -9.60 6.81 8.36
CA SER A 279 -10.36 7.40 7.25
C SER A 279 -11.76 7.88 7.64
N SER A 280 -12.33 7.37 8.73
CA SER A 280 -13.66 7.77 9.21
C SER A 280 -13.65 8.98 10.15
N LEU A 281 -12.49 9.50 10.53
CA LEU A 281 -12.37 10.59 11.50
C LEU A 281 -13.10 11.87 11.05
N PRO A 282 -13.61 12.67 12.00
CA PRO A 282 -14.27 13.93 11.67
C PRO A 282 -13.26 14.89 11.03
N ARG A 283 -13.70 15.67 10.04
CA ARG A 283 -12.83 16.60 9.30
C ARG A 283 -12.52 17.83 10.15
N GLY A 284 -11.32 18.37 10.00
CA GLY A 284 -10.91 19.64 10.61
C GLY A 284 -11.41 20.83 9.79
N LYS A 285 -11.68 21.94 10.48
CA LYS A 285 -12.11 23.21 9.86
C LYS A 285 -11.06 24.32 9.94
N GLY A 286 -9.96 24.08 10.64
CA GLY A 286 -8.82 24.98 10.71
C GLY A 286 -8.01 25.00 9.42
N ASP A 287 -6.91 25.76 9.45
CA ASP A 287 -6.05 25.91 8.28
C ASP A 287 -5.58 24.55 7.78
N LEU A 288 -5.57 24.35 6.46
CA LEU A 288 -5.18 23.09 5.80
C LEU A 288 -5.91 21.83 6.30
N GLY A 289 -7.03 21.96 7.00
CA GLY A 289 -7.78 20.84 7.60
C GLY A 289 -7.26 20.40 8.98
N PHE A 290 -6.41 21.19 9.64
CA PHE A 290 -6.11 21.01 11.06
C PHE A 290 -7.40 21.16 11.89
N TYR A 291 -7.45 20.51 13.05
CA TYR A 291 -8.50 20.79 14.03
C TYR A 291 -8.26 22.15 14.64
N ALA A 292 -9.23 23.05 14.46
CA ALA A 292 -9.21 24.39 15.01
C ALA A 292 -9.22 24.37 16.56
N ALA A 293 -8.93 25.51 17.18
CA ALA A 293 -8.88 25.64 18.62
C ALA A 293 -10.19 25.24 19.35
N ASP A 294 -11.34 25.35 18.68
CA ASP A 294 -12.65 24.92 19.20
C ASP A 294 -13.02 23.47 18.83
N GLU A 295 -12.10 22.73 18.19
CA GLU A 295 -12.27 21.34 17.73
C GLU A 295 -11.29 20.37 18.41
N VAL A 296 -10.72 20.74 19.56
CA VAL A 296 -9.73 19.94 20.29
C VAL A 296 -10.27 18.56 20.69
N ASP A 297 -11.58 18.46 20.94
CA ASP A 297 -12.28 17.21 21.25
C ASP A 297 -12.30 16.20 20.08
N LYS A 298 -12.06 16.65 18.84
CA LYS A 298 -11.93 15.78 17.67
C LYS A 298 -10.56 15.11 17.56
N ARG A 299 -9.54 15.63 18.24
CA ARG A 299 -8.18 15.05 18.23
C ARG A 299 -8.24 13.65 18.82
N THR A 300 -8.02 12.65 17.97
CA THR A 300 -7.99 11.26 18.42
C THR A 300 -6.63 10.98 19.06
N PRO A 301 -6.58 10.64 20.37
CA PRO A 301 -5.31 10.33 21.01
C PRO A 301 -4.69 9.06 20.44
N ILE A 302 -3.39 9.11 20.20
CA ILE A 302 -2.53 7.98 19.91
C ILE A 302 -1.85 7.62 21.23
N LEU A 303 -2.23 6.47 21.79
CA LEU A 303 -1.73 6.04 23.10
C LEU A 303 -0.30 5.52 22.98
N THR A 304 -0.04 4.69 21.97
CA THR A 304 1.29 4.11 21.75
C THR A 304 1.54 3.82 20.28
N VAL A 305 2.80 3.93 19.86
CA VAL A 305 3.30 3.34 18.61
C VAL A 305 4.50 2.45 18.95
N ARG A 306 4.48 1.19 18.50
CA ARG A 306 5.55 0.21 18.78
C ARG A 306 6.02 -0.46 17.50
N VAL A 307 7.33 -0.68 17.38
CA VAL A 307 7.87 -1.60 16.38
C VAL A 307 7.48 -3.02 16.80
N ALA A 308 6.90 -3.82 15.90
CA ALA A 308 6.34 -5.11 16.26
C ALA A 308 7.41 -6.10 16.74
N SER A 309 8.62 -6.04 16.21
CA SER A 309 9.77 -6.84 16.67
C SER A 309 10.12 -6.62 18.14
N ASP A 310 9.80 -5.45 18.71
CA ASP A 310 10.06 -5.09 20.11
C ASP A 310 8.91 -5.53 21.05
N LEU A 311 7.79 -6.02 20.51
CA LEU A 311 6.68 -6.56 21.30
C LEU A 311 7.00 -7.99 21.80
N PRO A 312 6.39 -8.45 22.90
CA PRO A 312 6.47 -9.84 23.31
C PRO A 312 6.09 -10.78 22.17
N ALA A 313 6.77 -11.92 22.01
CA ALA A 313 6.61 -12.81 20.85
C ALA A 313 5.15 -13.23 20.57
N GLY A 314 4.32 -13.39 21.60
CA GLY A 314 2.89 -13.72 21.45
C GLY A 314 2.00 -12.53 21.04
N GLU A 315 2.50 -11.30 21.16
CA GLU A 315 1.80 -10.07 20.80
C GLU A 315 2.21 -9.54 19.42
N GLN A 316 3.27 -10.09 18.82
CA GLN A 316 3.73 -9.69 17.49
C GLN A 316 2.69 -10.09 16.43
N PRO A 317 2.05 -9.13 15.75
CA PRO A 317 1.21 -9.47 14.62
C PRO A 317 2.08 -9.99 13.47
N LYS A 318 1.56 -10.96 12.74
CA LYS A 318 2.22 -11.54 11.56
C LYS A 318 1.35 -11.28 10.35
N PHE A 319 1.97 -10.77 9.29
CA PHE A 319 1.30 -10.46 8.05
C PHE A 319 2.11 -10.97 6.86
N GLU A 320 1.39 -11.27 5.80
CA GLU A 320 1.95 -11.59 4.48
C GLU A 320 1.29 -10.70 3.43
N TYR A 321 2.04 -10.33 2.39
CA TYR A 321 1.48 -9.73 1.17
C TYR A 321 1.57 -10.73 0.02
N LEU A 322 0.65 -10.62 -0.93
CA LEU A 322 0.71 -11.42 -2.16
C LEU A 322 1.87 -10.93 -3.02
N ASP A 323 2.78 -11.84 -3.35
CA ASP A 323 3.97 -11.62 -4.19
C ASP A 323 3.57 -10.98 -5.52
N THR A 324 4.02 -9.75 -5.76
CA THR A 324 3.63 -8.95 -6.94
C THR A 324 4.26 -9.45 -8.23
N GLU A 325 5.27 -10.29 -8.10
CA GLU A 325 6.03 -10.93 -9.16
C GLU A 325 5.48 -12.35 -9.45
N SER A 326 4.38 -12.75 -8.79
CA SER A 326 3.73 -14.04 -9.00
C SER A 326 2.70 -14.01 -10.13
N GLU A 327 2.47 -15.16 -10.78
CA GLU A 327 1.36 -15.34 -11.73
C GLU A 327 -0.01 -15.07 -11.08
N THR A 328 -0.15 -15.38 -9.79
CA THR A 328 -1.37 -15.13 -9.02
C THR A 328 -1.67 -13.63 -8.93
N PHE A 329 -0.66 -12.80 -8.64
CA PHE A 329 -0.84 -11.35 -8.63
C PHE A 329 -1.12 -10.79 -10.03
N ALA A 330 -0.43 -11.28 -11.07
CA ALA A 330 -0.72 -10.88 -12.45
C ALA A 330 -2.18 -11.15 -12.84
N ARG A 331 -2.72 -12.33 -12.50
CA ARG A 331 -4.14 -12.67 -12.70
C ARG A 331 -5.06 -11.78 -11.88
N TYR A 332 -4.70 -11.48 -10.64
CA TYR A 332 -5.45 -10.57 -9.77
C TYR A 332 -5.52 -9.16 -10.36
N ALA A 333 -4.39 -8.62 -10.82
CA ALA A 333 -4.29 -7.31 -11.46
C ALA A 333 -5.13 -7.25 -12.75
N ASP A 334 -5.06 -8.26 -13.62
CA ASP A 334 -5.94 -8.36 -14.80
C ASP A 334 -7.41 -8.38 -14.39
N ALA A 335 -7.80 -9.18 -13.39
CA ALA A 335 -9.20 -9.21 -12.94
C ALA A 335 -9.67 -7.89 -12.31
N ARG A 336 -8.75 -7.06 -11.77
CA ARG A 336 -9.04 -5.70 -11.30
C ARG A 336 -9.25 -4.73 -12.47
N ALA A 337 -8.39 -4.79 -13.48
CA ALA A 337 -8.48 -3.98 -14.70
C ALA A 337 -9.68 -4.39 -15.58
N ASN A 338 -10.01 -5.68 -15.58
CA ASN A 338 -10.95 -6.32 -16.48
C ASN A 338 -11.87 -7.27 -15.70
N ARG A 339 -12.83 -6.70 -14.99
CA ARG A 339 -13.90 -7.51 -14.36
C ARG A 339 -14.73 -8.15 -15.48
N ARG A 340 -14.67 -9.47 -15.60
CA ARG A 340 -15.35 -10.28 -16.64
C ARG A 340 -16.39 -11.25 -16.07
N ASP A 341 -16.65 -11.23 -14.77
CA ASP A 341 -17.73 -12.05 -14.19
C ASP A 341 -19.11 -11.58 -14.70
N PRO A 342 -20.16 -12.43 -14.63
CA PRO A 342 -21.45 -12.16 -15.28
C PRO A 342 -22.15 -10.85 -14.90
N PHE A 343 -21.75 -10.22 -13.80
CA PHE A 343 -22.25 -8.89 -13.41
C PHE A 343 -21.77 -7.79 -14.37
N PHE A 344 -20.57 -7.90 -14.94
CA PHE A 344 -19.94 -6.87 -15.77
C PHE A 344 -20.20 -7.14 -17.25
N ILE A 345 -21.13 -6.39 -17.84
CA ILE A 345 -21.46 -6.47 -19.27
C ILE A 345 -20.33 -5.91 -20.15
N VAL A 346 -19.63 -4.88 -19.67
CA VAL A 346 -18.55 -4.20 -20.39
C VAL A 346 -17.34 -4.09 -19.46
N PRO A 347 -16.20 -4.75 -19.76
CA PRO A 347 -14.98 -4.58 -18.98
C PRO A 347 -14.39 -3.18 -19.21
N ALA A 348 -13.71 -2.64 -18.19
CA ALA A 348 -13.15 -1.29 -18.24
C ALA A 348 -11.93 -1.17 -19.18
N GLY A 349 -11.18 -2.27 -19.36
CA GLY A 349 -9.98 -2.28 -20.21
C GLY A 349 -8.72 -1.77 -19.51
N GLY A 350 -8.77 -1.46 -18.21
CA GLY A 350 -7.64 -0.90 -17.46
C GLY A 350 -8.00 -0.53 -16.02
N ALA A 351 -6.97 -0.29 -15.21
CA ALA A 351 -7.08 0.26 -13.87
C ALA A 351 -5.98 1.32 -13.66
N ASP A 352 -6.23 2.29 -12.77
CA ASP A 352 -5.15 3.08 -12.18
C ASP A 352 -4.32 2.15 -11.26
N ILE A 353 -3.01 2.31 -11.18
CA ILE A 353 -2.15 1.50 -10.28
C ILE A 353 -2.63 1.58 -8.83
N CYS A 354 -3.12 2.73 -8.38
CA CYS A 354 -3.70 2.90 -7.05
C CYS A 354 -5.05 2.21 -6.86
N ASN A 355 -5.68 1.72 -7.93
CA ASN A 355 -6.88 0.90 -7.90
C ASN A 355 -6.59 -0.61 -7.95
N ILE A 356 -5.31 -1.02 -7.91
CA ILE A 356 -4.88 -2.41 -7.74
C ILE A 356 -4.18 -2.54 -6.38
N PRO A 357 -4.93 -2.60 -5.26
CA PRO A 357 -4.32 -2.73 -3.95
C PRO A 357 -3.63 -4.09 -3.84
N VAL A 358 -2.39 -4.11 -3.35
CA VAL A 358 -1.67 -5.37 -3.08
C VAL A 358 -2.38 -6.09 -1.93
N PRO A 359 -2.85 -7.34 -2.14
CA PRO A 359 -3.50 -8.10 -1.07
C PRO A 359 -2.55 -8.34 0.10
N VAL A 360 -3.02 -8.03 1.31
CA VAL A 360 -2.31 -8.29 2.57
C VAL A 360 -3.23 -9.10 3.47
N ARG A 361 -2.68 -10.10 4.15
CA ARG A 361 -3.42 -10.96 5.08
C ARG A 361 -2.70 -11.12 6.39
N ARG A 362 -3.46 -11.30 7.47
CA ARG A 362 -2.95 -11.71 8.76
C ARG A 362 -2.66 -13.21 8.75
N VAL A 363 -1.51 -13.61 9.29
CA VAL A 363 -1.15 -15.02 9.49
C VAL A 363 -1.62 -15.44 10.88
N ALA A 364 -2.35 -16.55 10.97
CA ALA A 364 -2.78 -17.10 12.25
C ALA A 364 -1.55 -17.41 13.13
N GLN A 365 -1.61 -17.01 14.40
CA GLN A 365 -0.51 -17.20 15.35
C GLN A 365 -0.36 -18.64 15.82
#